data_AF-Q90642-F1
#
_entry.id   AF-Q90642-F1
#
_cell.length_a   1.000
_cell.length_b   1.000
_cell.length_c   1.000
_cell.angle_alpha   90.00
_cell.angle_beta   90.00
_cell.angle_gamma   90.00
#
_symmetry.space_group_name_H-M   'P 1'
#
loop_
_entity.id
_entity.type
_entity.pdbx_description
1 polymer ?
#
loop_
_entity_poly.entity_id
_entity_poly.type
_entity_poly.pdbx_seq_one_letter_code
_entity_poly.pdbx_strand_id
1 'polypeptide(L)'
;MEELRKKEKNMPWNVDTLSKDGFSKSVFKLKAEEKEETEEQKEQKHKTFVERHEKQIKHFGMLRRWDDSQKYLSDNPHLVCEETANYLVIWCIDLEVEEKQALMEQVAHQTIVMQFILELAKSLKVDPRACFRQFFTKIKTADQQYMEGFNDELEAFKERVRGRAKARIERAMREYEEEERQKRLGPGGLDPVDVYESLPPELQKCFDAKDVQMLQDTISRMDPTEAKYHMQRCIDSGLWVPTQHQ
;
A
#
# COMPACT_ATOMS: atom_id res chain seq x y z
N MET A 1 83.84 24.04 5.27
CA MET A 1 82.70 24.15 4.33
C MET A 1 82.61 22.96 3.39
N GLU A 2 83.70 22.55 2.74
CA GLU A 2 83.69 21.46 1.76
C GLU A 2 83.55 20.05 2.38
N GLU A 3 84.10 19.84 3.60
CA GLU A 3 83.95 18.58 4.33
C GLU A 3 82.51 18.31 4.81
N LEU A 4 81.75 19.36 5.14
CA LEU A 4 80.34 19.23 5.55
C LEU A 4 79.45 18.81 4.37
N ARG A 5 79.70 19.34 3.17
CA ARG A 5 79.00 18.92 1.94
C ARG A 5 79.30 17.47 1.54
N LYS A 6 80.52 16.97 1.80
CA LYS A 6 80.85 15.55 1.59
C LYS A 6 80.11 14.64 2.59
N LYS A 7 79.96 15.08 3.85
CA LYS A 7 79.17 14.36 4.86
C LYS A 7 77.67 14.35 4.55
N GLU A 8 77.12 15.44 4.01
CA GLU A 8 75.72 15.49 3.53
C GLU A 8 75.46 14.56 2.34
N LYS A 9 76.39 14.49 1.38
CA LYS A 9 76.28 13.57 0.23
C LYS A 9 76.39 12.10 0.62
N ASN A 10 77.16 11.80 1.66
CA ASN A 10 77.32 10.44 2.19
C ASN A 10 76.28 10.10 3.28
N MET A 11 75.37 11.01 3.60
CA MET A 11 74.38 10.79 4.64
C MET A 11 73.35 9.76 4.16
N PRO A 12 73.05 8.71 4.95
CA PRO A 12 72.09 7.71 4.56
C PRO A 12 70.70 8.30 4.40
N TRP A 13 70.01 7.91 3.33
CA TRP A 13 68.63 8.30 3.10
C TRP A 13 67.71 7.71 4.19
N ASN A 14 67.01 8.59 4.90
CA ASN A 14 66.02 8.32 5.93
C ASN A 14 64.75 9.14 5.64
N VAL A 15 63.69 8.96 6.44
CA VAL A 15 62.40 9.62 6.24
C VAL A 15 62.50 11.15 6.13
N ASP A 16 63.45 11.75 6.83
CA ASP A 16 63.67 13.20 6.89
C ASP A 16 64.52 13.73 5.72
N THR A 17 65.29 12.87 5.05
CA THR A 17 66.13 13.24 3.90
C THR A 17 65.47 12.85 2.58
N LEU A 18 64.67 11.79 2.55
CA LEU A 18 64.01 11.27 1.33
C LEU A 18 62.92 12.18 0.80
N SER A 19 62.10 12.75 1.67
CA SER A 19 60.97 13.58 1.26
C SER A 19 60.51 14.49 2.39
N LYS A 20 59.67 15.47 2.03
CA LYS A 20 58.95 16.31 2.98
C LYS A 20 57.46 16.23 2.68
N ASP A 21 56.64 16.36 3.71
CA ASP A 21 55.20 16.36 3.55
C ASP A 21 54.77 17.66 2.84
N GLY A 22 54.47 17.54 1.54
CA GLY A 22 54.10 18.69 0.70
C GLY A 22 52.67 19.17 0.93
N PHE A 23 51.78 18.28 1.35
CA PHE A 23 50.39 18.58 1.68
C PHE A 23 49.78 17.42 2.46
N SER A 24 49.32 17.71 3.68
CA SER A 24 48.61 16.74 4.50
C SER A 24 47.32 17.36 5.03
N LYS A 25 46.20 16.76 4.60
CA LYS A 25 44.86 17.10 5.05
C LYS A 25 44.08 15.82 5.29
N SER A 26 43.71 15.60 6.54
CA SER A 26 42.75 14.56 6.90
C SER A 26 41.33 15.14 6.86
N VAL A 27 40.38 14.36 6.33
CA VAL A 27 38.96 14.68 6.35
C VAL A 27 38.25 13.56 7.08
N PHE A 28 37.73 13.86 8.26
CA PHE A 28 36.84 12.96 8.98
C PHE A 28 35.41 13.20 8.51
N LYS A 29 34.75 12.15 8.03
CA LYS A 29 33.29 12.17 7.84
C LYS A 29 32.62 12.10 9.21
N LEU A 30 32.53 13.25 9.88
CA LEU A 30 31.57 13.43 10.96
C LEU A 30 30.18 13.30 10.32
N LYS A 31 29.33 12.42 10.87
CA LYS A 31 27.94 12.29 10.38
C LYS A 31 27.27 13.66 10.50
N ALA A 32 26.70 14.14 9.40
CA ALA A 32 25.78 15.26 9.45
C ALA A 32 24.60 14.87 10.34
N GLU A 33 24.12 15.79 11.18
CA GLU A 33 22.89 15.58 11.96
C GLU A 33 21.76 15.21 10.99
N GLU A 34 21.10 14.07 11.25
CA GLU A 34 19.90 13.66 10.55
C GLU A 34 18.82 14.69 10.87
N LYS A 35 18.59 15.62 9.95
CA LYS A 35 17.42 16.49 10.01
C LYS A 35 16.20 15.60 9.77
N GLU A 36 15.21 15.69 10.64
CA GLU A 36 13.92 15.03 10.42
C GLU A 36 13.30 15.58 9.12
N GLU A 37 13.25 14.72 8.09
CA GLU A 37 12.57 15.04 6.83
C GLU A 37 11.06 15.19 7.10
N THR A 38 10.44 16.23 6.53
CA THR A 38 9.00 16.47 6.64
C THR A 38 8.21 15.39 5.91
N GLU A 39 6.95 15.13 6.30
CA GLU A 39 6.12 14.08 5.67
C GLU A 39 5.97 14.27 4.14
N GLU A 40 5.81 15.51 3.68
CA GLU A 40 5.72 15.83 2.25
C GLU A 40 7.00 15.46 1.48
N GLN A 41 8.18 15.65 2.10
CA GLN A 41 9.45 15.29 1.49
C GLN A 41 9.61 13.78 1.38
N LYS A 42 9.15 13.05 2.40
CA LYS A 42 9.12 11.58 2.39
C LYS A 42 8.19 11.06 1.30
N GLU A 43 7.03 11.69 1.08
CA GLU A 43 6.12 11.29 0.02
C GLU A 43 6.70 11.55 -1.38
N GLN A 44 7.29 12.72 -1.62
CA GLN A 44 7.95 13.02 -2.90
C GLN A 44 9.13 12.09 -3.18
N LYS A 45 9.94 11.83 -2.16
CA LYS A 45 11.04 10.87 -2.21
C LYS A 45 10.52 9.46 -2.50
N HIS A 46 9.41 9.05 -1.87
CA HIS A 46 8.77 7.78 -2.13
C HIS A 46 8.32 7.65 -3.59
N LYS A 47 7.58 8.64 -4.12
CA LYS A 47 7.11 8.64 -5.53
C LYS A 47 8.29 8.53 -6.51
N THR A 48 9.27 9.42 -6.37
CA THR A 48 10.43 9.46 -7.27
C THR A 48 11.33 8.22 -7.12
N PHE A 49 11.45 7.65 -5.93
CA PHE A 49 12.21 6.42 -5.68
C PHE A 49 11.54 5.21 -6.34
N VAL A 50 10.23 5.06 -6.12
CA VAL A 50 9.43 3.97 -6.69
C VAL A 50 9.51 4.03 -8.21
N GLU A 51 9.29 5.19 -8.84
CA GLU A 51 9.37 5.34 -10.29
C GLU A 51 10.74 4.95 -10.87
N ARG A 52 11.83 5.28 -10.18
CA ARG A 52 13.19 4.98 -10.64
C ARG A 52 13.57 3.52 -10.45
N HIS A 53 13.12 2.90 -9.36
CA HIS A 53 13.58 1.59 -8.91
C HIS A 53 12.51 0.50 -8.98
N GLU A 54 11.35 0.78 -9.58
CA GLU A 54 10.21 -0.13 -9.65
C GLU A 54 10.59 -1.55 -10.10
N LYS A 55 11.32 -1.65 -11.22
CA LYS A 55 11.77 -2.93 -11.78
C LYS A 55 12.67 -3.68 -10.82
N GLN A 56 13.52 -2.96 -10.10
CA GLN A 56 14.45 -3.56 -9.16
C GLN A 56 13.74 -4.07 -7.90
N ILE A 57 12.75 -3.31 -7.42
CA ILE A 57 11.89 -3.69 -6.29
C ILE A 57 11.06 -4.93 -6.66
N LYS A 58 10.43 -4.94 -7.83
CA LYS A 58 9.68 -6.12 -8.31
C LYS A 58 10.57 -7.34 -8.46
N HIS A 59 11.78 -7.18 -8.98
CA HIS A 59 12.73 -8.28 -9.07
C HIS A 59 13.08 -8.86 -7.70
N PHE A 60 13.37 -8.01 -6.71
CA PHE A 60 13.58 -8.45 -5.32
C PHE A 60 12.36 -9.22 -4.78
N GLY A 61 11.15 -8.69 -5.00
CA GLY A 61 9.91 -9.33 -4.56
C GLY A 61 9.65 -10.72 -5.16
N MET A 62 10.24 -11.03 -6.32
CA MET A 62 10.12 -12.35 -6.95
C MET A 62 11.16 -13.37 -6.46
N LEU A 63 12.18 -12.96 -5.70
CA LEU A 63 13.18 -13.87 -5.16
C LEU A 63 12.59 -14.73 -4.02
N ARG A 64 13.23 -15.86 -3.73
CA ARG A 64 12.88 -16.74 -2.58
C ARG A 64 14.08 -17.08 -1.74
N ARG A 65 15.16 -17.50 -2.40
CA ARG A 65 16.34 -18.02 -1.73
C ARG A 65 17.05 -16.91 -0.96
N TRP A 66 17.50 -17.25 0.25
CA TRP A 66 18.20 -16.31 1.12
C TRP A 66 19.49 -15.78 0.50
N ASP A 67 20.26 -16.64 -0.17
CA ASP A 67 21.52 -16.25 -0.83
C ASP A 67 21.28 -15.28 -1.98
N ASP A 68 20.29 -15.55 -2.82
CA ASP A 68 19.94 -14.69 -3.95
C ASP A 68 19.44 -13.33 -3.48
N SER A 69 18.59 -13.32 -2.45
CA SER A 69 18.05 -12.09 -1.84
C SER A 69 19.17 -11.25 -1.21
N GLN A 70 20.09 -11.89 -0.47
CA GLN A 70 21.23 -11.23 0.15
C GLN A 70 22.21 -10.66 -0.88
N LYS A 71 22.48 -11.41 -1.97
CA LYS A 71 23.34 -10.97 -3.07
C LYS A 71 22.70 -9.78 -3.79
N TYR A 72 21.43 -9.88 -4.12
CA TYR A 72 20.72 -8.84 -4.84
C TYR A 72 20.67 -7.50 -4.07
N LEU A 73 20.43 -7.56 -2.75
CA LEU A 73 20.50 -6.37 -1.88
C LEU A 73 21.93 -5.86 -1.67
N SER A 74 22.94 -6.72 -1.81
CA SER A 74 24.35 -6.29 -1.80
C SER A 74 24.72 -5.53 -3.07
N ASP A 75 24.21 -5.97 -4.22
CA ASP A 75 24.40 -5.31 -5.51
C ASP A 75 23.57 -4.02 -5.61
N ASN A 76 22.44 -3.97 -4.88
CA ASN A 76 21.51 -2.83 -4.86
C ASN A 76 21.18 -2.35 -3.43
N PRO A 77 22.14 -1.78 -2.68
CA PRO A 77 21.92 -1.41 -1.27
C PRO A 77 20.86 -0.33 -1.06
N HIS A 78 20.59 0.49 -2.08
CA HIS A 78 19.58 1.55 -2.03
C HIS A 78 18.16 1.01 -1.85
N LEU A 79 17.91 -0.25 -2.24
CA LEU A 79 16.61 -0.92 -2.07
C LEU A 79 16.30 -1.27 -0.61
N VAL A 80 17.31 -1.28 0.27
CA VAL A 80 17.11 -1.56 1.70
C VAL A 80 16.62 -0.27 2.37
N CYS A 81 15.32 0.01 2.27
CA CYS A 81 14.66 1.18 2.83
C CYS A 81 13.15 0.95 3.04
N GLU A 82 12.50 1.86 3.76
CA GLU A 82 11.06 1.77 4.07
C GLU A 82 10.20 1.90 2.81
N GLU A 83 10.64 2.69 1.83
CA GLU A 83 9.93 2.89 0.57
C GLU A 83 9.76 1.60 -0.22
N THR A 84 10.80 0.76 -0.25
CA THR A 84 10.73 -0.57 -0.88
C THR A 84 9.71 -1.46 -0.18
N ALA A 85 9.71 -1.49 1.17
CA ALA A 85 8.74 -2.27 1.92
C ALA A 85 7.30 -1.81 1.65
N ASN A 86 7.07 -0.49 1.66
CA ASN A 86 5.75 0.09 1.38
C ASN A 86 5.26 -0.25 -0.03
N TYR A 87 6.14 -0.15 -1.03
CA TYR A 87 5.79 -0.53 -2.40
C TYR A 87 5.42 -2.01 -2.52
N LEU A 88 6.20 -2.90 -1.92
CA LEU A 88 5.93 -4.34 -1.97
C LEU A 88 4.58 -4.69 -1.29
N VAL A 89 4.21 -4.00 -0.20
CA VAL A 89 2.90 -4.17 0.43
C VAL A 89 1.77 -3.78 -0.52
N ILE A 90 1.88 -2.63 -1.19
CA ILE A 90 0.87 -2.17 -2.16
C ILE A 90 0.79 -3.17 -3.32
N TRP A 91 1.94 -3.63 -3.82
CA TRP A 91 1.99 -4.59 -4.90
C TRP A 91 1.35 -5.94 -4.52
N CYS A 92 1.52 -6.41 -3.29
CA CYS A 92 0.79 -7.60 -2.79
C CYS A 92 -0.72 -7.42 -2.86
N ILE A 93 -1.24 -6.23 -2.49
CA ILE A 93 -2.69 -5.94 -2.54
C ILE A 93 -3.17 -5.90 -3.99
N ASP A 94 -2.40 -5.28 -4.90
CA ASP A 94 -2.72 -5.24 -6.32
C ASP A 94 -2.79 -6.64 -6.92
N LEU A 95 -1.80 -7.50 -6.61
CA LEU A 95 -1.77 -8.88 -7.08
C LEU A 95 -2.96 -9.70 -6.56
N GLU A 96 -3.38 -9.48 -5.31
CA GLU A 96 -4.56 -10.17 -4.77
C GLU A 96 -5.86 -9.71 -5.44
N VAL A 97 -5.98 -8.40 -5.74
CA VAL A 97 -7.13 -7.86 -6.50
C VAL A 97 -7.13 -8.35 -7.96
N GLU A 98 -5.96 -8.57 -8.55
CA GLU A 98 -5.79 -9.19 -9.87
C GLU A 98 -5.92 -10.72 -9.86
N GLU A 99 -6.29 -11.34 -8.74
CA GLU A 99 -6.43 -12.79 -8.55
C GLU A 99 -5.13 -13.60 -8.75
N LYS A 100 -3.96 -12.96 -8.68
CA LYS A 100 -2.63 -13.58 -8.82
C LYS A 100 -2.07 -14.06 -7.47
N GLN A 101 -2.81 -14.94 -6.81
CA GLN A 101 -2.51 -15.39 -5.44
C GLN A 101 -1.11 -16.01 -5.28
N ALA A 102 -0.71 -16.90 -6.21
CA ALA A 102 0.61 -17.55 -6.13
C ALA A 102 1.78 -16.54 -6.18
N LEU A 103 1.64 -15.47 -6.97
CA LEU A 103 2.64 -14.41 -7.04
C LEU A 103 2.56 -13.51 -5.80
N MET A 104 1.35 -13.23 -5.30
CA MET A 104 1.16 -12.47 -4.05
C MET A 104 1.89 -13.15 -2.88
N GLU A 105 1.78 -14.47 -2.72
CA GLU A 105 2.46 -15.20 -1.64
C GLU A 105 3.98 -15.12 -1.74
N GLN A 106 4.51 -15.19 -2.97
CA GLN A 106 5.93 -15.02 -3.23
C GLN A 106 6.42 -13.63 -2.83
N VAL A 107 5.69 -12.58 -3.24
CA VAL A 107 6.03 -11.20 -2.93
C VAL A 107 5.88 -10.93 -1.43
N ALA A 108 4.83 -11.47 -0.80
CA ALA A 108 4.56 -11.35 0.63
C ALA A 108 5.74 -11.84 1.46
N HIS A 109 6.35 -12.97 1.08
CA HIS A 109 7.56 -13.45 1.73
C HIS A 109 8.67 -12.40 1.72
N GLN A 110 8.98 -11.83 0.56
CA GLN A 110 10.03 -10.82 0.43
C GLN A 110 9.69 -9.50 1.13
N THR A 111 8.39 -9.16 1.22
CA THR A 111 7.91 -8.02 2.00
C THR A 111 8.24 -8.19 3.48
N ILE A 112 7.95 -9.36 4.07
CA ILE A 112 8.29 -9.66 5.47
C ILE A 112 9.80 -9.65 5.68
N VAL A 113 10.58 -10.19 4.74
CA VAL A 113 12.05 -10.12 4.79
C VAL A 113 12.54 -8.69 4.88
N MET A 114 12.03 -7.79 4.05
CA MET A 114 12.40 -6.38 4.10
C MET A 114 11.96 -5.74 5.43
N GLN A 115 10.75 -6.03 5.92
CA GLN A 115 10.25 -5.53 7.21
C GLN A 115 11.13 -5.97 8.38
N PHE A 116 11.53 -7.24 8.44
CA PHE A 116 12.40 -7.75 9.50
C PHE A 116 13.81 -7.14 9.43
N ILE A 117 14.33 -6.88 8.22
CA ILE A 117 15.60 -6.15 8.06
C ILE A 117 15.49 -4.74 8.66
N LEU A 118 14.40 -4.03 8.36
CA LEU A 118 14.15 -2.67 8.88
C LEU A 118 13.91 -2.69 10.40
N GLU A 119 13.20 -3.69 10.92
CA GLU A 119 12.97 -3.87 12.35
C GLU A 119 14.28 -4.14 13.10
N LEU A 120 15.11 -5.05 12.58
CA LEU A 120 16.44 -5.32 13.15
C LEU A 120 17.30 -4.06 13.18
N ALA A 121 17.24 -3.24 12.12
CA ALA A 121 17.96 -1.96 12.03
C ALA A 121 17.48 -0.97 13.11
N LYS A 122 16.16 -0.87 13.30
CA LYS A 122 15.53 -0.05 14.36
C LYS A 122 15.95 -0.51 15.74
N SER A 123 15.93 -1.82 16.03
CA SER A 123 16.38 -2.38 17.31
C SER A 123 17.85 -2.09 17.60
N LEU A 124 18.71 -2.17 16.57
CA LEU A 124 20.15 -1.92 16.69
C LEU A 124 20.52 -0.43 16.59
N LYS A 125 19.57 0.45 16.26
CA LYS A 125 19.81 1.89 16.00
C LYS A 125 20.91 2.13 14.97
N VAL A 126 20.93 1.31 13.92
CA VAL A 126 21.87 1.41 12.79
C VAL A 126 21.10 1.55 11.50
N ASP A 127 21.76 2.10 10.48
CA ASP A 127 21.19 2.15 9.14
C ASP A 127 20.93 0.73 8.61
N PRO A 128 19.74 0.43 8.07
CA PRO A 128 19.39 -0.90 7.60
C PRO A 128 20.32 -1.42 6.50
N ARG A 129 20.92 -0.54 5.70
CA ARG A 129 21.91 -0.88 4.66
C ARG A 129 23.21 -1.40 5.25
N ALA A 130 23.51 -1.07 6.51
CA ALA A 130 24.68 -1.57 7.21
C ALA A 130 24.45 -2.92 7.89
N CYS A 131 23.21 -3.27 8.22
CA CYS A 131 22.90 -4.47 9.02
C CYS A 131 22.12 -5.57 8.30
N PHE A 132 21.60 -5.35 7.09
CA PHE A 132 20.78 -6.36 6.39
C PHE A 132 21.46 -7.73 6.23
N ARG A 133 22.79 -7.76 6.08
CA ARG A 133 23.54 -9.03 6.01
C ARG A 133 23.44 -9.86 7.29
N GLN A 134 23.38 -9.19 8.44
CA GLN A 134 23.24 -9.87 9.73
C GLN A 134 21.88 -10.56 9.87
N PHE A 135 20.82 -9.97 9.30
CA PHE A 135 19.52 -10.64 9.23
C PHE A 135 19.63 -11.98 8.48
N PHE A 136 20.25 -11.99 7.30
CA PHE A 136 20.41 -13.23 6.53
C PHE A 136 21.30 -14.26 7.23
N THR A 137 22.33 -13.83 7.96
CA THR A 137 23.12 -14.75 8.80
C THR A 137 22.25 -15.36 9.89
N LYS A 138 21.48 -14.53 10.61
CA LYS A 138 20.60 -15.00 11.71
C LYS A 138 19.52 -15.95 11.22
N ILE A 139 18.84 -15.65 10.12
CA ILE A 139 17.73 -16.48 9.63
C ILE A 139 18.21 -17.83 9.08
N LYS A 140 19.45 -17.91 8.56
CA LYS A 140 20.05 -19.17 8.10
C LYS A 140 20.45 -20.10 9.25
N THR A 141 20.79 -19.53 10.41
CA THR A 141 21.17 -20.27 11.62
C THR A 141 20.08 -20.20 12.69
N ALA A 142 18.87 -19.80 12.31
CA ALA A 142 17.78 -19.56 13.25
C ALA A 142 17.24 -20.88 13.80
N ASP A 143 16.96 -20.89 15.10
CA ASP A 143 16.23 -21.99 15.73
C ASP A 143 14.80 -22.07 15.18
N GLN A 144 14.21 -23.25 15.28
CA GLN A 144 12.87 -23.53 14.75
C GLN A 144 11.81 -22.54 15.26
N GLN A 145 11.90 -22.10 16.52
CA GLN A 145 10.99 -21.09 17.10
C GLN A 145 11.02 -19.75 16.36
N TYR A 146 12.20 -19.31 15.88
CA TYR A 146 12.31 -18.06 15.14
C TYR A 146 11.74 -18.19 13.73
N MET A 147 11.92 -19.35 13.09
CA MET A 147 11.29 -19.65 11.80
C MET A 147 9.77 -19.78 11.90
N GLU A 148 9.26 -20.34 12.99
CA GLU A 148 7.82 -20.39 13.30
C GLU A 148 7.26 -18.97 13.44
N GLY A 149 7.90 -18.10 14.25
CA GLY A 149 7.48 -16.71 14.38
C GLY A 149 7.52 -15.93 13.05
N PHE A 150 8.52 -16.18 12.20
CA PHE A 150 8.58 -15.59 10.87
C PHE A 150 7.42 -16.07 9.97
N ASN A 151 7.08 -17.36 10.02
CA ASN A 151 5.97 -17.91 9.25
C ASN A 151 4.61 -17.41 9.76
N ASP A 152 4.44 -17.27 11.07
CA ASP A 152 3.22 -16.71 11.68
C ASP A 152 3.00 -15.25 11.24
N GLU A 153 4.05 -14.43 11.25
CA GLU A 153 3.99 -13.06 10.75
C GLU A 153 3.69 -13.01 9.23
N LEU A 154 4.24 -13.95 8.47
CA LEU A 154 3.96 -14.07 7.04
C LEU A 154 2.50 -14.46 6.76
N GLU A 155 1.93 -15.43 7.49
CA GLU A 155 0.51 -15.77 7.38
C GLU A 155 -0.39 -14.61 7.81
N ALA A 156 -0.07 -13.97 8.94
CA ALA A 156 -0.80 -12.79 9.41
C ALA A 156 -0.75 -11.65 8.39
N PHE A 157 0.39 -11.45 7.72
CA PHE A 157 0.51 -10.47 6.65
C PHE A 157 -0.33 -10.84 5.42
N LYS A 158 -0.32 -12.09 4.99
CA LYS A 158 -1.17 -12.58 3.89
C LYS A 158 -2.65 -12.36 4.18
N GLU A 159 -3.10 -12.64 5.40
CA GLU A 159 -4.48 -12.38 5.82
C GLU A 159 -4.82 -10.88 5.79
N ARG A 160 -3.91 -10.01 6.25
CA ARG A 160 -4.10 -8.55 6.14
C ARG A 160 -4.19 -8.08 4.68
N VAL A 161 -3.38 -8.65 3.78
CA VAL A 161 -3.43 -8.35 2.34
C VAL A 161 -4.77 -8.77 1.75
N ARG A 162 -5.23 -10.00 2.03
CA ARG A 162 -6.54 -10.51 1.60
C ARG A 162 -7.69 -9.63 2.10
N GLY A 163 -7.63 -9.21 3.37
CA GLY A 163 -8.62 -8.30 3.96
C GLY A 163 -8.65 -6.94 3.26
N ARG A 164 -7.49 -6.35 2.97
CA ARG A 164 -7.39 -5.07 2.25
C ARG A 164 -7.83 -5.18 0.79
N ALA A 165 -7.51 -6.28 0.11
CA ALA A 165 -7.95 -6.54 -1.25
C ALA A 165 -9.49 -6.63 -1.32
N LYS A 166 -10.10 -7.41 -0.41
CA LYS A 166 -11.57 -7.50 -0.28
C LYS A 166 -12.20 -6.12 -0.03
N ALA A 167 -11.66 -5.34 0.90
CA ALA A 167 -12.17 -3.98 1.17
C ALA A 167 -12.07 -3.07 -0.06
N ARG A 168 -11.04 -3.23 -0.90
CA ARG A 168 -10.87 -2.44 -2.13
C ARG A 168 -11.87 -2.86 -3.21
N ILE A 169 -12.13 -4.16 -3.36
CA ILE A 169 -13.15 -4.70 -4.27
C ILE A 169 -14.54 -4.26 -3.83
N GLU A 170 -14.85 -4.39 -2.53
CA GLU A 170 -16.14 -4.01 -1.96
C GLU A 170 -16.41 -2.51 -2.13
N ARG A 171 -15.39 -1.66 -1.95
CA ARG A 171 -15.50 -0.23 -2.23
C ARG A 171 -15.84 0.04 -3.70
N ALA A 172 -15.14 -0.61 -4.63
CA ALA A 172 -15.41 -0.46 -6.06
C ALA A 172 -16.81 -0.97 -6.44
N MET A 173 -17.29 -2.06 -5.82
CA MET A 173 -18.65 -2.56 -6.00
C MET A 173 -19.70 -1.59 -5.46
N ARG A 174 -19.50 -1.01 -4.27
CA ARG A 174 -20.42 0.00 -3.72
C ARG A 174 -20.47 1.26 -4.57
N GLU A 175 -19.33 1.76 -5.04
CA GLU A 175 -19.27 2.91 -5.94
C GLU A 175 -20.03 2.63 -7.25
N TYR A 176 -19.88 1.41 -7.80
CA TYR A 176 -20.65 0.97 -8.97
C TYR A 176 -22.16 0.85 -8.69
N GLU A 177 -22.55 0.25 -7.56
CA GLU A 177 -23.96 0.15 -7.14
C GLU A 177 -24.58 1.54 -6.92
N GLU A 178 -23.84 2.48 -6.35
CA GLU A 178 -24.27 3.87 -6.18
C GLU A 178 -24.44 4.57 -7.53
N GLU A 179 -23.51 4.38 -8.49
CA GLU A 179 -23.66 4.92 -9.84
C GLU A 179 -24.89 4.35 -10.56
N GLU A 180 -25.12 3.04 -10.49
CA GLU A 180 -26.32 2.41 -11.05
C GLU A 180 -27.59 2.88 -10.30
N ARG A 181 -27.50 3.09 -8.99
CA ARG A 181 -28.57 3.68 -8.18
C ARG A 181 -28.88 5.11 -8.63
N GLN A 182 -27.87 5.91 -8.95
CA GLN A 182 -28.07 7.26 -9.48
C GLN A 182 -28.74 7.25 -10.86
N LYS A 183 -28.36 6.32 -11.74
CA LYS A 183 -28.98 6.18 -13.08
C LYS A 183 -30.44 5.75 -13.02
N ARG A 184 -30.85 4.99 -11.99
CA ARG A 184 -32.23 4.51 -11.82
C ARG A 184 -33.11 5.45 -11.00
N LEU A 185 -32.60 6.58 -10.47
CA LEU A 185 -33.42 7.53 -9.73
C LEU A 185 -34.52 8.12 -10.61
N GLY A 186 -35.73 8.19 -10.04
CA GLY A 186 -36.87 8.84 -10.65
C GLY A 186 -36.74 10.37 -10.68
N PRO A 187 -37.72 11.06 -11.29
CA PRO A 187 -37.69 12.51 -11.50
C PRO A 187 -37.58 13.36 -10.23
N GLY A 188 -37.95 12.81 -9.07
CA GLY A 188 -37.81 13.43 -7.74
C GLY A 188 -36.61 12.94 -6.93
N GLY A 189 -35.66 12.21 -7.55
CA GLY A 189 -34.45 11.72 -6.88
C GLY A 189 -34.70 10.54 -5.94
N LEU A 190 -35.87 9.90 -6.02
CA LEU A 190 -36.19 8.69 -5.28
C LEU A 190 -35.96 7.45 -6.12
N ASP A 191 -35.52 6.39 -5.48
CA ASP A 191 -35.29 5.10 -6.11
C ASP A 191 -36.60 4.30 -6.22
N PRO A 192 -37.01 3.85 -7.42
CA PRO A 192 -38.19 3.01 -7.60
C PRO A 192 -38.20 1.75 -6.74
N VAL A 193 -37.03 1.12 -6.53
CA VAL A 193 -36.92 -0.13 -5.77
C VAL A 193 -37.12 0.15 -4.28
N ASP A 194 -36.41 1.15 -3.74
CA ASP A 194 -36.51 1.51 -2.32
C ASP A 194 -37.92 2.02 -1.98
N VAL A 195 -38.55 2.77 -2.88
CA VAL A 195 -39.93 3.21 -2.68
C VAL A 195 -40.85 2.02 -2.66
N TYR A 196 -40.78 1.11 -3.64
CA TYR A 196 -41.63 -0.09 -3.70
C TYR A 196 -41.50 -0.97 -2.45
N GLU A 197 -40.28 -1.26 -1.98
CA GLU A 197 -40.07 -2.07 -0.78
C GLU A 197 -40.62 -1.41 0.50
N SER A 198 -40.60 -0.08 0.56
CA SER A 198 -41.14 0.69 1.68
C SER A 198 -42.66 0.91 1.64
N LEU A 199 -43.33 0.53 0.55
CA LEU A 199 -44.78 0.67 0.42
C LEU A 199 -45.51 -0.37 1.29
N PRO A 200 -46.71 -0.03 1.81
CA PRO A 200 -47.61 -1.00 2.40
C PRO A 200 -47.89 -2.19 1.46
N PRO A 201 -48.04 -3.41 1.98
CA PRO A 201 -48.25 -4.62 1.16
C PRO A 201 -49.53 -4.56 0.31
N GLU A 202 -50.52 -3.75 0.71
CA GLU A 202 -51.72 -3.51 -0.09
C GLU A 202 -51.41 -2.70 -1.36
N LEU A 203 -50.53 -1.69 -1.26
CA LEU A 203 -50.09 -0.89 -2.39
C LEU A 203 -49.10 -1.66 -3.28
N GLN A 204 -48.19 -2.45 -2.70
CA GLN A 204 -47.31 -3.35 -3.46
C GLN A 204 -48.11 -4.28 -4.38
N LYS A 205 -49.17 -4.91 -3.84
CA LYS A 205 -50.08 -5.77 -4.64
C LYS A 205 -50.78 -5.02 -5.78
N CYS A 206 -51.11 -3.75 -5.59
CA CYS A 206 -51.71 -2.93 -6.65
C CYS A 206 -50.74 -2.71 -7.81
N PHE A 207 -49.45 -2.47 -7.50
CA PHE A 207 -48.40 -2.33 -8.52
C PHE A 207 -48.05 -3.67 -9.19
N ASP A 208 -48.09 -4.78 -8.46
CA ASP A 208 -47.88 -6.14 -8.99
C ASP A 208 -48.98 -6.55 -9.97
N ALA A 209 -50.24 -6.29 -9.59
CA ALA A 209 -51.42 -6.57 -10.42
C ALA A 209 -51.58 -5.57 -11.57
N LYS A 210 -50.82 -4.46 -11.56
CA LYS A 210 -50.94 -3.33 -12.50
C LYS A 210 -52.37 -2.81 -12.62
N ASP A 211 -53.11 -2.83 -11.52
CA ASP A 211 -54.53 -2.46 -11.47
C ASP A 211 -54.71 -1.06 -10.89
N VAL A 212 -55.07 -0.12 -11.77
CA VAL A 212 -55.29 1.29 -11.42
C VAL A 212 -56.54 1.47 -10.57
N GLN A 213 -57.58 0.65 -10.76
CA GLN A 213 -58.80 0.76 -9.94
C GLN A 213 -58.54 0.25 -8.53
N MET A 214 -57.80 -0.85 -8.40
CA MET A 214 -57.39 -1.38 -7.10
C MET A 214 -56.54 -0.38 -6.32
N LEU A 215 -55.65 0.36 -7.01
CA LEU A 215 -54.85 1.42 -6.41
C LEU A 215 -55.73 2.58 -5.89
N GLN A 216 -56.72 3.02 -6.67
CA GLN A 216 -57.65 4.09 -6.27
C GLN A 216 -58.53 3.69 -5.08
N ASP A 217 -59.00 2.44 -5.05
CA ASP A 217 -59.80 1.90 -3.95
C ASP A 217 -58.99 1.79 -2.64
N THR A 218 -57.76 1.30 -2.73
CA THR A 218 -56.86 1.21 -1.57
C THR A 218 -56.50 2.59 -1.02
N ILE A 219 -56.28 3.58 -1.90
CA ILE A 219 -56.03 4.98 -1.52
C ILE A 219 -57.24 5.62 -0.84
N SER A 220 -58.45 5.32 -1.31
CA SER A 220 -59.69 5.87 -0.75
C SER A 220 -60.03 5.30 0.63
N ARG A 221 -59.45 4.14 0.98
CA ARG A 221 -59.62 3.48 2.30
C ARG A 221 -58.55 3.89 3.31
N MET A 222 -57.43 4.44 2.84
CA MET A 222 -56.29 4.84 3.67
C MET A 222 -56.48 6.27 4.21
N ASP A 223 -55.75 6.65 5.25
CA ASP A 223 -55.80 8.03 5.74
C ASP A 223 -55.32 9.01 4.64
N PRO A 224 -56.00 10.15 4.42
CA PRO A 224 -55.66 11.09 3.38
C PRO A 224 -54.21 11.61 3.44
N THR A 225 -53.62 11.67 4.63
CA THR A 225 -52.24 12.14 4.82
C THR A 225 -51.22 11.07 4.44
N GLU A 226 -51.47 9.81 4.80
CA GLU A 226 -50.62 8.66 4.42
C GLU A 226 -50.70 8.37 2.92
N ALA A 227 -51.90 8.42 2.35
CA ALA A 227 -52.10 8.20 0.92
C ALA A 227 -51.35 9.25 0.08
N LYS A 228 -51.40 10.52 0.48
CA LYS A 228 -50.66 11.60 -0.19
C LYS A 228 -49.15 11.41 -0.05
N TYR A 229 -48.67 10.99 1.12
CA TYR A 229 -47.26 10.72 1.36
C TYR A 229 -46.72 9.60 0.46
N HIS A 230 -47.40 8.45 0.40
CA HIS A 230 -46.97 7.33 -0.45
C HIS A 230 -47.12 7.62 -1.94
N MET A 231 -48.20 8.29 -2.36
CA MET A 231 -48.44 8.62 -3.77
C MET A 231 -47.40 9.61 -4.31
N GLN A 232 -47.06 10.64 -3.53
CA GLN A 232 -46.01 11.59 -3.92
C GLN A 232 -44.67 10.87 -4.13
N ARG A 233 -44.32 9.92 -3.27
CA ARG A 233 -43.10 9.11 -3.41
C ARG A 233 -43.14 8.19 -4.63
N CYS A 234 -44.30 7.63 -4.98
CA CYS A 234 -44.46 6.84 -6.21
C CYS A 234 -44.28 7.69 -7.47
N ILE A 235 -44.68 8.96 -7.45
CA ILE A 235 -44.47 9.90 -8.55
C ILE A 235 -43.00 10.31 -8.63
N ASP A 236 -42.41 10.68 -7.50
CA ASP A 236 -41.02 11.15 -7.39
C ASP A 236 -40.00 10.05 -7.72
N SER A 237 -40.36 8.78 -7.50
CA SER A 237 -39.56 7.62 -7.93
C SER A 237 -39.86 7.15 -9.36
N GLY A 238 -40.90 7.67 -10.02
CA GLY A 238 -41.29 7.24 -11.36
C GLY A 238 -42.05 5.91 -11.42
N LEU A 239 -42.42 5.31 -10.27
CA LEU A 239 -43.31 4.13 -10.19
C LEU A 239 -44.72 4.43 -10.71
N TRP A 240 -45.18 5.68 -10.56
CA TRP A 240 -46.48 6.13 -11.02
C TRP A 240 -46.35 7.43 -11.82
N VAL A 241 -46.75 7.41 -13.09
CA VAL A 241 -46.84 8.61 -13.91
C VAL A 241 -48.30 9.09 -13.87
N PRO A 242 -48.61 10.25 -13.27
CA PRO A 242 -49.96 10.79 -13.31
C PRO A 242 -50.38 10.96 -14.76
N THR A 243 -51.46 10.30 -15.18
CA THR A 243 -52.10 10.60 -16.46
C THR A 243 -52.52 12.06 -16.44
N GLN A 244 -51.78 12.92 -17.14
CA GLN A 244 -52.23 14.28 -17.40
C GLN A 244 -53.49 14.17 -18.25
N HIS A 245 -54.63 14.49 -17.63
CA HIS A 245 -55.83 14.80 -18.39
C HIS A 245 -55.50 15.98 -19.31
N GLN A 246 -55.47 15.69 -20.59
CA GLN A 246 -55.61 16.67 -21.66
C GLN A 246 -57.08 17.07 -21.77
#